data_AF-A0A1G9CZM2-F1
#
_entry.id   AF-A0A1G9CZM2-F1
#
_cell.length_a   1.000
_cell.length_b   1.000
_cell.length_c   1.000
_cell.angle_alpha   90.00
_cell.angle_beta   90.00
_cell.angle_gamma   90.00
#
_symmetry.space_group_name_H-M   'P 1'
#
loop_
_entity.id
_entity.type
_entity.pdbx_description
1 polymer ?
#
loop_
_entity_poly.entity_id
_entity_poly.type
_entity_poly.pdbx_seq_one_letter_code
_entity_poly.pdbx_strand_id
1 'polypeptide(L)'
;MQADFAVKESDLFDPDLPTASAVLVSLSCVATRYATNPSEDLALLGCSLAQTLTAPEYAENGLIESAARQLLQDWQALLQAHREFAMQQVVTDFLEPSSTIQ
;
A
#
# COMPACT_ATOMS: atom_id res chain seq x y z
N MET A 1 46.85 2.83 5.06
CA MET A 1 46.06 4.04 4.82
C MET A 1 44.61 3.58 4.67
N GLN A 2 43.88 3.51 5.78
CA GLN A 2 42.52 3.00 5.84
C GLN A 2 41.62 4.24 5.71
N ALA A 3 40.94 4.37 4.58
CA ALA A 3 40.06 5.50 4.32
C ALA A 3 38.82 5.34 5.19
N ASP A 4 38.80 6.13 6.25
CA ASP A 4 37.66 6.41 7.10
C ASP A 4 36.57 7.03 6.22
N PHE A 5 35.64 6.21 5.73
CA PHE A 5 34.41 6.70 5.14
C PHE A 5 33.52 7.19 6.28
N ALA A 6 33.87 8.34 6.84
CA ALA A 6 32.94 9.16 7.58
C ALA A 6 31.85 9.61 6.60
N VAL A 7 30.85 8.74 6.42
CA VAL A 7 29.58 9.12 5.83
C VAL A 7 29.10 10.29 6.66
N LYS A 8 29.02 11.43 6.01
CA LYS A 8 28.46 12.66 6.55
C LYS A 8 26.95 12.41 6.66
N GLU A 9 26.55 11.67 7.69
CA GLU A 9 25.16 11.43 8.06
C GLU A 9 24.60 12.81 8.38
N SER A 10 23.90 13.34 7.38
CA SER A 10 23.30 14.65 7.40
C SER A 10 22.25 14.66 8.52
N ASP A 11 22.10 15.81 9.20
CA ASP A 11 21.18 16.13 10.31
C ASP A 11 19.65 15.88 10.05
N LEU A 12 19.30 14.89 9.22
CA LEU A 12 17.94 14.50 8.82
C LEU A 12 17.67 12.99 9.05
N PHE A 13 18.64 12.22 9.53
CA PHE A 13 18.42 10.81 9.86
C PHE A 13 17.75 10.72 11.24
N ASP A 14 16.41 10.64 11.23
CA ASP A 14 15.65 10.27 12.43
C ASP A 14 15.65 8.73 12.53
N PRO A 15 16.37 8.14 13.50
CA PRO A 15 16.47 6.68 13.64
C PRO A 15 15.14 6.02 14.03
N ASP A 16 14.15 6.81 14.48
CA ASP A 16 12.79 6.33 14.75
C ASP A 16 11.87 6.38 13.51
N LEU A 17 12.29 7.05 12.42
CA LEU A 17 11.52 7.11 11.18
C LEU A 17 11.82 5.88 10.30
N PRO A 18 10.80 5.13 9.85
CA PRO A 18 11.02 3.95 9.02
C PRO A 18 11.62 4.37 7.67
N THR A 19 12.75 3.78 7.28
CA THR A 19 13.36 4.06 5.98
C THR A 19 12.44 3.67 4.82
N ALA A 20 12.59 4.33 3.67
CA ALA A 20 11.82 4.00 2.46
C ALA A 20 11.90 2.50 2.10
N SER A 21 13.06 1.88 2.31
CA SER A 21 13.25 0.43 2.13
C SER A 21 12.41 -0.40 3.11
N ALA A 22 12.31 -0.01 4.38
CA ALA A 22 11.48 -0.70 5.36
C ALA A 22 9.98 -0.60 5.01
N VAL A 23 9.54 0.56 4.55
CA VAL A 23 8.15 0.77 4.07
C VAL A 23 7.87 -0.06 2.82
N LEU A 24 8.82 -0.14 1.87
CA LEU A 24 8.70 -0.98 0.68
C LEU A 24 8.63 -2.48 0.99
N VAL A 25 9.45 -2.97 1.93
CA VAL A 25 9.40 -4.38 2.37
C VAL A 25 8.05 -4.69 3.02
N SER A 26 7.58 -3.78 3.88
CA SER A 26 6.26 -3.90 4.52
C SER A 26 5.15 -3.94 3.47
N LEU A 27 5.21 -3.05 2.49
CA LEU A 27 4.25 -2.99 1.38
C LEU A 27 4.27 -4.27 0.53
N SER A 28 5.45 -4.82 0.24
CA SER A 28 5.58 -6.09 -0.50
C SER A 28 4.94 -7.26 0.25
N CYS A 29 5.06 -7.28 1.58
CA CYS A 29 4.38 -8.27 2.43
C CYS A 29 2.86 -8.12 2.35
N VAL A 30 2.36 -6.88 2.46
CA VAL A 30 0.93 -6.57 2.32
C VAL A 30 0.40 -6.96 0.94
N ALA A 31 1.13 -6.66 -0.13
CA ALA A 31 0.79 -7.04 -1.51
C ALA A 31 0.67 -8.56 -1.66
N THR A 32 1.64 -9.31 -1.13
CA THR A 32 1.64 -10.78 -1.17
C THR A 32 0.43 -11.35 -0.41
N ARG A 33 0.14 -10.78 0.77
CA ARG A 33 -0.99 -11.20 1.59
C ARG A 33 -2.33 -10.87 0.93
N TYR A 34 -2.44 -9.70 0.31
CA TYR A 34 -3.61 -9.29 -0.46
C TYR A 34 -3.83 -10.21 -1.67
N ALA A 35 -2.78 -10.60 -2.39
CA ALA A 35 -2.88 -11.54 -3.50
C ALA A 35 -3.36 -12.94 -3.06
N THR A 36 -3.02 -13.35 -1.83
CA THR A 36 -3.43 -14.66 -1.28
C THR A 36 -4.84 -14.62 -0.68
N ASN A 37 -5.18 -13.53 0.00
CA ASN A 37 -6.48 -13.33 0.62
C ASN A 37 -6.86 -11.84 0.53
N PRO A 38 -7.53 -11.42 -0.56
CA PRO A 38 -7.88 -10.02 -0.75
C PRO A 38 -8.84 -9.57 0.34
N SER A 39 -8.52 -8.41 0.93
CA SER A 39 -9.29 -7.82 2.03
C SER A 39 -9.22 -6.30 1.94
N GLU A 40 -10.33 -5.64 2.27
CA GLU A 40 -10.38 -4.18 2.34
C GLU A 40 -9.34 -3.61 3.32
N ASP A 41 -9.13 -4.26 4.47
CA ASP A 41 -8.14 -3.83 5.47
C ASP A 41 -6.71 -3.85 4.91
N LEU A 42 -6.38 -4.89 4.15
CA LEU A 42 -5.08 -5.01 3.47
C LEU A 42 -4.91 -3.97 2.36
N ALA A 43 -5.98 -3.66 1.62
CA ALA A 43 -5.96 -2.60 0.61
C ALA A 43 -5.80 -1.20 1.24
N LEU A 44 -6.44 -0.94 2.38
CA LEU A 44 -6.27 0.28 3.16
C LEU A 44 -4.85 0.40 3.69
N LEU A 45 -4.29 -0.68 4.26
CA LEU A 45 -2.92 -0.71 4.74
C LEU A 45 -1.92 -0.47 3.61
N GLY A 46 -2.14 -1.07 2.45
CA GLY A 46 -1.36 -0.83 1.24
C GLY A 46 -1.40 0.63 0.79
N CYS A 47 -2.58 1.26 0.81
CA CYS A 47 -2.73 2.69 0.53
C CYS A 47 -1.96 3.57 1.53
N SER A 48 -2.05 3.28 2.82
CA SER A 48 -1.35 4.05 3.85
C SER A 48 0.16 3.98 3.68
N LEU A 49 0.71 2.79 3.46
CA LEU A 49 2.14 2.60 3.24
C LEU A 49 2.62 3.27 1.93
N ALA A 50 1.84 3.15 0.85
CA ALA A 50 2.15 3.82 -0.41
C ALA A 50 2.09 5.34 -0.27
N GLN A 51 1.13 5.87 0.51
CA GLN A 51 1.06 7.30 0.82
C GLN A 51 2.26 7.77 1.64
N THR A 52 2.72 6.98 2.62
CA THR A 52 3.96 7.28 3.34
C THR A 52 5.13 7.43 2.38
N LEU A 53 5.29 6.54 1.40
CA LEU A 53 6.36 6.64 0.39
C LEU A 53 6.28 7.88 -0.52
N THR A 54 5.12 8.53 -0.61
CA THR A 54 4.99 9.80 -1.37
C THR A 54 5.46 11.02 -0.57
N ALA A 55 5.77 10.88 0.71
CA ALA A 55 6.26 11.98 1.52
C ALA A 55 7.64 12.46 1.01
N PRO A 56 7.91 13.77 1.05
CA PRO A 56 9.13 14.35 0.49
C PRO A 56 10.40 13.86 1.19
N GLU A 57 10.28 13.40 2.43
CA GLU A 57 11.35 12.78 3.22
C GLU A 57 11.88 11.46 2.61
N TYR A 58 11.06 10.76 1.81
CA TYR A 58 11.47 9.53 1.09
C TYR A 58 11.71 9.76 -0.41
N ALA A 59 11.42 10.95 -0.91
CA ALA A 59 11.59 11.34 -2.31
C ALA A 59 13.07 11.67 -2.59
N GLU A 60 13.96 10.67 -2.41
CA GLU A 60 15.40 10.82 -2.67
C GLU A 60 15.69 11.24 -4.13
N ASN A 61 14.80 10.88 -5.06
CA ASN A 61 14.83 11.34 -6.44
C ASN A 61 13.41 11.40 -7.04
N GLY A 62 13.23 12.18 -8.11
CA GLY A 62 11.93 12.33 -8.78
C GLY A 62 11.37 11.03 -9.40
N LEU A 63 12.21 10.02 -9.62
CA LEU A 63 11.76 8.70 -10.10
C LEU A 63 11.08 7.91 -8.98
N ILE A 64 11.63 7.94 -7.76
CA ILE A 64 11.06 7.31 -6.57
C ILE A 64 9.74 7.99 -6.21
N GLU A 65 9.68 9.32 -6.28
CA GLU A 65 8.43 10.06 -6.07
C GLU A 65 7.35 9.64 -7.10
N SER A 66 7.73 9.56 -8.38
CA SER A 66 6.82 9.15 -9.45
C SER A 66 6.35 7.70 -9.26
N ALA A 67 7.26 6.79 -8.90
CA ALA A 67 6.94 5.39 -8.64
C ALA A 67 6.05 5.23 -7.41
N ALA A 68 6.32 5.94 -6.31
CA ALA A 68 5.49 5.93 -5.11
C ALA A 68 4.08 6.47 -5.39
N ARG A 69 3.97 7.51 -6.21
CA ARG A 69 2.68 8.06 -6.63
C ARG A 69 1.89 7.09 -7.49
N GLN A 70 2.53 6.43 -8.45
CA GLN A 70 1.89 5.39 -9.25
C GLN A 70 1.40 4.23 -8.37
N LEU A 71 2.26 3.80 -7.44
CA LEU A 71 1.93 2.72 -6.50
C LEU A 71 0.73 3.07 -5.62
N LEU A 72 0.64 4.32 -5.14
CA LEU A 72 -0.52 4.81 -4.41
C LEU A 72 -1.79 4.76 -5.26
N GLN A 73 -1.72 5.16 -6.53
CA GLN A 73 -2.87 5.08 -7.45
C GLN A 73 -3.31 3.64 -7.68
N ASP A 74 -2.37 2.71 -7.84
CA ASP A 74 -2.67 1.29 -8.04
C ASP A 74 -3.39 0.70 -6.82
N TRP A 75 -2.94 1.02 -5.60
CA TRP A 75 -3.59 0.60 -4.36
C TRP A 75 -4.97 1.21 -4.17
N GLN A 76 -5.16 2.49 -4.53
CA GLN A 76 -6.46 3.14 -4.49
C GLN A 76 -7.45 2.50 -5.47
N ALA A 77 -6.99 2.17 -6.69
CA ALA A 77 -7.80 1.47 -7.67
C ALA A 77 -8.20 0.07 -7.18
N LEU A 78 -7.27 -0.66 -6.55
CA LEU A 78 -7.56 -1.96 -5.94
C LEU A 78 -8.60 -1.86 -4.81
N LEU A 79 -8.46 -0.86 -3.93
CA LEU A 79 -9.41 -0.62 -2.84
C LEU A 79 -10.81 -0.30 -3.40
N GLN A 80 -10.88 0.53 -4.43
CA GLN A 80 -12.14 0.87 -5.08
C GLN A 80 -12.78 -0.37 -5.72
N ALA A 81 -12.02 -1.14 -6.50
CA ALA A 81 -12.51 -2.36 -7.13
C ALA A 81 -13.01 -3.39 -6.09
N HIS A 82 -12.31 -3.52 -4.96
CA HIS A 82 -12.74 -4.40 -3.87
C HIS A 82 -14.07 -3.93 -3.25
N ARG A 83 -14.25 -2.61 -3.05
CA ARG A 83 -15.51 -2.05 -2.53
C ARG A 83 -16.67 -2.23 -3.51
N GLU A 84 -16.43 -2.00 -4.79
CA GLU A 84 -17.42 -2.21 -5.85
C GLU A 84 -17.86 -3.67 -5.91
N PHE A 85 -16.91 -4.61 -5.83
CA PHE A 85 -17.20 -6.04 -5.81
C PHE A 85 -18.00 -6.45 -4.55
N ALA A 86 -17.63 -5.93 -3.37
CA ALA A 86 -18.36 -6.18 -2.13
C ALA A 86 -19.81 -5.67 -2.22
N MET A 87 -20.04 -4.48 -2.79
CA MET A 87 -21.39 -3.97 -3.03
C MET A 87 -22.20 -4.85 -3.98
N GLN A 88 -21.58 -5.37 -5.06
CA GLN A 88 -22.24 -6.28 -5.98
C GLN A 88 -22.64 -7.61 -5.32
N GLN A 89 -21.79 -8.16 -4.43
CA GLN A 89 -22.14 -9.38 -3.70
C GLN A 89 -23.34 -9.19 -2.79
N VAL A 90 -23.42 -8.08 -2.05
CA VAL A 90 -24.59 -7.77 -1.22
C VAL A 90 -25.87 -7.68 -2.07
N VAL A 91 -25.82 -7.04 -3.25
CA VAL A 91 -26.98 -6.97 -4.14
C VAL A 91 -27.40 -8.35 -4.68
N THR A 92 -26.44 -9.27 -4.86
CA THR A 92 -26.71 -10.61 -5.41
C THR A 92 -27.25 -11.57 -4.35
N ASP A 93 -26.80 -11.45 -3.10
CA ASP A 93 -27.30 -12.22 -1.94
C ASP A 93 -28.79 -11.92 -1.66
N PHE A 94 -29.21 -10.65 -1.83
CA PHE A 94 -30.62 -10.25 -1.72
C PHE A 94 -31.52 -10.76 -2.86
N LEU A 95 -30.95 -11.28 -3.95
CA LEU A 95 -31.69 -11.80 -5.10
C LEU A 95 -31.84 -13.31 -5.09
N GLU A 96 -31.35 -14.05 -4.08
CA GLU A 96 -31.72 -15.47 -3.92
C GLU A 96 -33.24 -15.55 -3.70
N PRO A 97 -34.01 -16.04 -4.70
CA PRO A 97 -35.44 -16.05 -4.59
C PRO A 97 -35.82 -17.12 -3.57
N SER A 98 -36.22 -16.69 -2.39
CA SER A 98 -37.14 -17.45 -1.54
C SER A 98 -38.50 -17.58 -2.24
N SER A 99 -38.52 -18.24 -3.40
CA SER A 99 -39.73 -18.75 -4.04
C SER A 99 -39.75 -20.27 -3.84
N THR A 100 -39.82 -20.66 -2.57
CA THR A 100 -40.48 -21.90 -2.16
C THR A 100 -41.80 -21.47 -1.53
N ILE A 101 -42.87 -22.22 -1.81
CA ILE A 101 -44.29 -22.01 -1.47
C ILE A 101 -45.04 -21.36 -2.65
N GLN A 102 -45.99 -22.01 -3.34
CA GLN A 102 -46.75 -23.25 -3.08
C GLN A 102 -47.25 -23.86 -4.40
#